data_AF-A0A3M8CKT1-F1
#
_entry.id   AF-A0A3M8CKT1-F1
#
_cell.length_a   1.000
_cell.length_b   1.000
_cell.length_c   1.000
_cell.angle_alpha   90.00
_cell.angle_beta   90.00
_cell.angle_gamma   90.00
#
_symmetry.space_group_name_H-M   'P 1'
#
loop_
_entity.id
_entity.type
_entity.pdbx_description
1 polymer ?
#
loop_
_entity_poly.entity_id
_entity_poly.type
_entity_poly.pdbx_seq_one_letter_code
_entity_poly.pdbx_strand_id
1 'polypeptide(L)'
;MTSSTMSSLRVPVGHTFPLLLAANPSTGYQWELSTPVDPRFLVLLSNQYVPNERSARVGQSGHQVFRFQSLHTGMTSIALKYCRPWDTGDCAAFAFYTVEIF
;
A
#
# COMPACT_ATOMS: atom_id res chain seq x y z
N MET A 1 17.71 -4.56 -9.36
CA MET A 1 17.84 -4.39 -7.90
C MET A 1 16.47 -3.99 -7.39
N THR A 2 15.82 -4.84 -6.60
CA THR A 2 14.50 -4.55 -6.03
C THR A 2 14.65 -3.57 -4.87
N SER A 3 13.80 -2.55 -4.82
CA SER A 3 13.81 -1.57 -3.72
C SER A 3 12.91 -2.05 -2.60
N SER A 4 13.39 -2.04 -1.35
CA SER A 4 12.60 -2.43 -0.18
C SER A 4 12.56 -1.30 0.83
N THR A 5 11.37 -0.89 1.25
CA THR A 5 11.17 0.14 2.30
C THR A 5 10.53 -0.48 3.54
N MET A 6 11.01 -0.12 4.73
CA MET A 6 10.43 -0.51 6.02
C MET A 6 10.04 0.74 6.80
N SER A 7 8.86 0.77 7.42
CA SER A 7 8.38 1.92 8.19
C SER A 7 7.52 1.48 9.36
N SER A 8 7.47 2.29 10.42
CA SER A 8 6.57 2.09 11.56
C SER A 8 5.50 3.17 11.60
N LEU A 9 4.29 2.79 11.98
CA LEU A 9 3.13 3.66 12.09
C LEU A 9 2.48 3.45 13.45
N ARG A 10 2.04 4.56 14.07
CA ARG A 10 1.21 4.53 15.27
C ARG A 10 -0.15 5.11 14.91
N VAL A 11 -1.21 4.35 15.13
CA VAL A 11 -2.57 4.72 14.71
C VAL A 11 -3.54 4.47 15.88
N PRO A 12 -4.43 5.40 16.23
CA PRO A 12 -5.43 5.11 17.25
C PRO A 12 -6.42 4.04 16.77
N VAL A 13 -6.99 3.26 17.68
CA VAL A 13 -8.06 2.30 17.37
C VAL A 13 -9.28 3.00 16.72
N GLY A 14 -9.93 2.34 15.77
CA GLY A 14 -11.09 2.85 15.04
C GLY A 14 -10.78 3.86 13.93
N HIS A 15 -9.53 4.34 13.82
CA HIS A 15 -9.16 5.36 12.84
C HIS A 15 -8.85 4.76 11.47
N THR A 16 -9.15 5.54 10.44
CA THR A 16 -8.73 5.25 9.07
C THR A 16 -7.41 5.94 8.76
N PHE A 17 -6.48 5.24 8.12
CA PHE A 17 -5.20 5.80 7.69
C PHE A 17 -4.85 5.37 6.26
N PRO A 18 -4.24 6.26 5.45
CA PRO A 18 -3.77 5.92 4.12
C PRO A 18 -2.29 5.50 4.11
N LEU A 19 -1.94 4.56 3.25
CA LEU A 19 -0.57 4.35 2.76
C LEU A 19 -0.49 4.89 1.33
N LEU A 20 0.42 5.83 1.10
CA LEU A 20 0.67 6.43 -0.21
C LEU A 20 1.96 5.84 -0.77
N LEU A 21 1.84 5.08 -1.85
CA LEU A 21 2.97 4.43 -2.51
C LEU A 21 3.13 5.00 -3.91
N ALA A 22 4.32 5.46 -4.27
CA ALA A 22 4.58 5.95 -5.62
C ALA A 22 4.25 4.85 -6.65
N ALA A 23 3.48 5.21 -7.68
CA ALA A 23 3.01 4.28 -8.70
C ALA A 23 2.98 4.93 -10.08
N ASN A 24 3.32 4.17 -11.12
CA ASN A 24 3.19 4.59 -12.51
C ASN A 24 2.42 3.53 -13.32
N PRO A 25 1.09 3.66 -13.48
CA PRO A 25 0.27 2.64 -14.13
C PRO A 25 0.62 2.41 -15.60
N SER A 26 1.29 3.36 -16.28
CA SER A 26 1.74 3.18 -17.68
C SER A 26 2.81 2.12 -17.86
N THR A 27 3.51 1.75 -16.79
CA THR A 27 4.55 0.71 -16.82
C THR A 27 3.99 -0.71 -16.66
N GLY A 28 2.68 -0.83 -16.37
CA GLY A 28 2.00 -2.08 -16.07
C GLY A 28 2.21 -2.60 -14.64
N TYR A 29 3.08 -1.96 -13.84
CA TYR A 29 3.28 -2.33 -12.44
C TYR A 29 2.18 -1.72 -11.56
N GLN A 30 1.70 -2.51 -10.60
CA GLN A 30 0.77 -2.09 -9.56
C GLN A 30 1.18 -2.61 -8.19
N TRP A 31 0.81 -1.88 -7.15
CA TRP A 31 0.99 -2.32 -5.77
C TRP A 31 -0.11 -3.30 -5.40
N GLU A 32 0.25 -4.35 -4.69
CA GLU A 32 -0.69 -5.34 -4.17
C GLU A 32 -0.26 -5.75 -2.76
N LEU A 33 -1.20 -6.24 -1.97
CA LEU A 33 -0.87 -6.91 -0.73
C LEU A 33 -0.06 -8.17 -1.06
N SER A 34 1.15 -8.27 -0.50
CA SER A 34 1.98 -9.47 -0.63
C SER A 34 1.34 -10.65 0.10
N THR A 35 0.74 -10.37 1.25
CA THR A 35 -0.07 -11.29 2.05
C THR A 35 -1.31 -10.56 2.55
N PRO A 36 -2.44 -11.25 2.77
CA PRO A 36 -3.59 -10.66 3.44
C PRO A 36 -3.19 -10.02 4.78
N VAL A 37 -3.79 -8.87 5.10
CA VAL A 37 -3.63 -8.25 6.43
C VAL A 37 -4.34 -9.09 7.48
N ASP A 38 -3.89 -9.01 8.74
CA ASP A 38 -4.59 -9.68 9.85
C ASP A 38 -5.95 -9.01 10.10
N PRO A 39 -7.08 -9.71 9.82
CA PRO A 39 -8.40 -9.12 9.92
C PRO A 39 -8.82 -8.83 11.37
N ARG A 40 -8.06 -9.30 12.36
CA ARG A 40 -8.25 -8.91 13.77
C ARG A 40 -7.80 -7.48 14.03
N PHE A 41 -6.89 -6.93 13.24
CA PHE A 41 -6.30 -5.62 13.51
C PHE A 41 -6.67 -4.58 12.45
N LEU A 42 -6.79 -5.00 11.19
CA LEU A 42 -6.97 -4.09 10.07
C LEU A 42 -8.02 -4.61 9.09
N VAL A 43 -8.76 -3.69 8.49
CA VAL A 43 -9.55 -3.92 7.28
C VAL A 43 -9.08 -2.97 6.18
N LEU A 44 -8.90 -3.49 4.97
CA LEU A 44 -8.64 -2.66 3.78
C LEU A 44 -9.98 -2.10 3.27
N LEU A 45 -10.15 -0.78 3.32
CA LEU A 45 -11.36 -0.10 2.88
C LEU A 45 -11.33 0.22 1.38
N SER A 46 -10.17 0.62 0.85
CA SER A 46 -10.02 0.98 -0.56
C SER A 46 -8.58 0.87 -1.03
N ASN A 47 -8.40 0.51 -2.29
CA ASN A 47 -7.13 0.60 -3.02
C ASN A 47 -7.39 1.31 -4.34
N GLN A 48 -6.77 2.48 -4.56
CA GLN A 48 -6.99 3.28 -5.76
C GLN A 48 -5.74 4.03 -6.19
N TYR A 49 -5.56 4.21 -7.50
CA TYR A 49 -4.54 5.11 -8.04
C TYR A 49 -5.03 6.57 -7.99
N VAL A 50 -4.13 7.48 -7.62
CA VAL A 50 -4.33 8.93 -7.55
C VAL A 50 -3.17 9.62 -8.30
N PRO A 51 -3.42 10.37 -9.39
CA PRO A 51 -2.38 11.09 -10.12
C PRO A 51 -1.82 12.27 -9.31
N ASN A 52 -0.57 12.67 -9.59
CA ASN A 52 0.12 13.74 -8.84
C ASN A 52 -0.43 15.17 -9.08
N GLU A 53 -1.22 15.41 -10.13
CA GLU A 53 -1.79 16.75 -10.44
C GLU A 53 -3.29 16.72 -10.76
N ARG A 54 -3.93 17.90 -10.66
CA ARG A 54 -5.37 18.12 -10.92
C ARG A 54 -5.77 17.85 -12.38
N SER A 55 -4.85 18.00 -13.32
CA SER A 55 -5.04 17.65 -14.74
C SER A 55 -4.35 16.33 -15.05
N ALA A 56 -5.05 15.22 -14.82
CA ALA A 56 -4.56 13.89 -15.13
C ALA A 56 -4.22 13.77 -16.62
N ARG A 57 -2.95 13.54 -16.94
CA ARG A 57 -2.51 13.17 -18.30
C ARG A 57 -2.35 11.65 -18.36
N VAL A 58 -2.71 11.05 -19.49
CA VAL A 58 -2.44 9.62 -19.73
C VAL A 58 -0.93 9.39 -19.61
N GLY A 59 -0.54 8.44 -18.75
CA GLY A 59 0.86 8.07 -18.52
C GLY A 59 1.58 8.79 -17.37
N GLN A 60 0.87 9.62 -16.60
CA GLN A 60 1.48 10.33 -15.47
C GLN A 60 1.83 9.40 -14.31
N SER A 61 2.92 9.71 -13.59
CA SER A 61 3.19 9.12 -12.28
C SER A 61 2.23 9.68 -11.22
N GLY A 62 1.95 8.86 -10.22
CA GLY A 62 1.04 9.19 -9.14
C GLY A 62 1.34 8.36 -7.92
N HIS A 63 0.31 8.12 -7.12
CA HIS A 63 0.37 7.25 -5.96
C HIS A 63 -0.73 6.21 -6.03
N GLN A 64 -0.44 4.98 -5.64
CA GLN A 64 -1.46 4.03 -5.25
C GLN A 64 -1.72 4.19 -3.76
N VAL A 65 -2.98 4.41 -3.42
CA VAL A 65 -3.44 4.75 -2.07
C VAL A 65 -4.24 3.59 -1.50
N PHE A 66 -3.70 2.95 -0.47
CA PHE A 66 -4.39 1.93 0.32
C PHE A 66 -4.95 2.59 1.58
N ARG A 67 -6.25 2.51 1.80
CA ARG A 67 -6.88 3.00 3.03
C ARG A 67 -7.25 1.84 3.93
N PHE A 68 -6.74 1.85 5.15
CA PHE A 68 -7.04 0.85 6.16
C PHE A 68 -7.80 1.47 7.32
N GLN A 69 -8.66 0.69 7.98
CA GLN A 69 -9.22 1.03 9.28
C GLN A 69 -8.64 0.11 10.35
N SER A 70 -8.22 0.69 11.47
CA SER A 70 -7.79 -0.04 12.67
C SER A 70 -8.99 -0.54 13.47
N LEU A 71 -8.94 -1.79 13.92
CA LEU A 71 -10.06 -2.47 14.59
C LEU A 71 -9.82 -2.69 16.08
N HIS A 72 -8.65 -3.20 16.46
CA HIS A 72 -8.29 -3.54 17.83
C HIS A 72 -6.88 -3.06 18.18
N THR A 73 -6.67 -2.66 19.43
CA THR A 73 -5.35 -2.29 19.95
C THR A 73 -4.38 -3.46 19.88
N GLY A 74 -3.12 -3.21 19.57
CA GLY A 74 -2.09 -4.23 19.42
C GLY A 74 -1.06 -3.86 18.36
N MET A 75 -0.37 -4.85 17.82
CA MET A 75 0.62 -4.66 16.77
C MET A 75 0.39 -5.63 15.62
N THR A 76 0.47 -5.13 14.39
CA THR A 76 0.32 -5.92 13.16
C THR A 76 1.26 -5.42 12.08
N SER A 77 1.25 -6.05 10.91
CA SER A 77 2.08 -5.65 9.78
C SER A 77 1.31 -5.64 8.46
N ILE A 78 1.77 -4.81 7.54
CA ILE A 78 1.29 -4.74 6.15
C ILE A 78 2.50 -4.94 5.25
N ALA A 79 2.42 -5.92 4.36
CA ALA A 79 3.44 -6.18 3.35
C ALA A 79 2.85 -5.94 1.95
N LEU A 80 3.49 -5.10 1.16
CA LEU A 80 3.07 -4.75 -0.20
C LEU A 80 4.20 -5.05 -1.20
N LYS A 81 3.81 -5.42 -2.41
CA LYS A 81 4.70 -5.72 -3.53
C LYS A 81 4.27 -4.92 -4.77
N TYR A 82 5.22 -4.38 -5.52
CA TYR A 82 4.99 -3.64 -6.76
C TYR A 82 5.38 -4.51 -7.95
N CYS A 83 4.40 -5.15 -8.59
CA CYS A 83 4.64 -6.17 -9.62
C CYS A 83 3.70 -5.98 -10.81
N ARG A 84 3.99 -6.64 -11.93
CA ARG A 84 3.06 -6.78 -13.04
C ARG A 84 2.20 -8.02 -12.80
N PRO A 85 0.86 -7.94 -12.80
CA PRO A 85 0.01 -9.10 -12.48
C PRO A 85 0.18 -10.31 -13.41
N TRP A 86 0.60 -10.05 -14.66
CA TRP A 86 0.80 -11.07 -15.69
C TRP A 86 2.22 -11.62 -15.74
N ASP A 87 3.13 -11.08 -14.92
CA ASP A 87 4.54 -11.49 -14.88
C ASP A 87 4.85 -12.08 -13.51
N THR A 88 5.03 -13.40 -13.46
CA THR A 88 5.23 -14.13 -12.20
C THR A 88 6.66 -13.99 -11.65
N GLY A 89 7.56 -13.31 -12.37
CA GLY A 89 8.99 -13.29 -12.05
C GLY A 89 9.56 -11.98 -11.51
N ASP A 90 8.92 -10.82 -11.71
CA ASP A 90 9.59 -9.53 -11.46
C ASP A 90 8.72 -8.49 -10.74
N CYS A 91 9.02 -8.30 -9.46
CA CYS A 91 8.49 -7.22 -8.64
C CYS A 91 9.58 -6.14 -8.51
N ALA A 92 9.27 -4.90 -8.90
CA ALA A 92 10.24 -3.80 -8.87
C ALA A 92 10.51 -3.27 -7.45
N ALA A 93 9.54 -3.37 -6.54
CA ALA A 93 9.66 -2.86 -5.19
C ALA A 93 8.82 -3.62 -4.16
N PHE A 94 9.19 -3.48 -2.88
CA PHE A 94 8.47 -3.98 -1.72
C PHE A 94 8.35 -2.89 -0.65
N ALA A 95 7.25 -2.89 0.09
CA ALA A 95 7.03 -1.97 1.21
C ALA A 95 6.47 -2.74 2.41
N PHE A 96 7.08 -2.54 3.58
CA PHE A 96 6.71 -3.20 4.83
C PHE A 96 6.39 -2.16 5.89
N TYR A 97 5.23 -2.28 6.53
CA TYR A 97 4.80 -1.41 7.60
C TYR A 97 4.54 -2.23 8.86
N THR A 98 5.14 -1.83 9.98
CA THR A 98 4.71 -2.25 11.31
C THR A 98 3.70 -1.22 11.81
N VAL A 99 2.51 -1.67 12.20
CA VAL A 99 1.42 -0.81 12.67
C VAL A 99 1.15 -1.11 14.14
N GLU A 100 1.43 -0.14 15.00
CA GLU A 100 1.02 -0.12 16.39
C GLU A 100 -0.33 0.58 16.50
N ILE A 101 -1.31 -0.12 17.07
CA ILE A 101 -2.67 0.36 17.28
C ILE A 101 -2.88 0.60 18.78
N PHE A 102 -3.19 1.85 19.16
CA PHE A 102 -3.32 2.27 20.56
C PHE A 102 -4.70 2.84 20.91
#